data_AF-A0A974U2X2-F1
#
_entry.id   AF-A0A974U2X2-F1
#
_cell.length_a   1.000
_cell.length_b   1.000
_cell.length_c   1.000
_cell.angle_alpha   90.00
_cell.angle_beta   90.00
_cell.angle_gamma   90.00
#
_symmetry.space_group_name_H-M   'P 1'
#
loop_
_entity.id
_entity.type
_entity.pdbx_description
1 polymer ?
#
loop_
_entity_poly.entity_id
_entity_poly.type
_entity_poly.pdbx_seq_one_letter_code
_entity_poly.pdbx_strand_id
1 'polypeptide(L)'
;MKALLYITLFFCVFSCKETDKTQELEIEKEVISSQITKSDIANLKYAQFLLDSKTRNSQEFWQKYAELDDVVLRVNQADLSFFKENHEVLIAFIKDLIETIPEEINTPLINARLLALETQMLKLEGVVNLSNPEKKEVLLVVKDFLTAFSNLNLQINKKIEKESQNIVKPY
;
A
#
# COMPACT_ATOMS: atom_id res chain seq x y z
N MET A 1 -50.27 50.17 -9.10
CA MET A 1 -49.08 49.56 -8.47
C MET A 1 -49.46 48.85 -7.17
N LYS A 2 -49.92 47.59 -7.23
CA LYS A 2 -49.81 46.54 -6.18
C LYS A 2 -49.99 45.13 -6.78
N ALA A 3 -49.77 44.99 -8.09
CA ALA A 3 -50.13 43.81 -8.88
C ALA A 3 -48.95 42.85 -9.16
N LEU A 4 -47.91 42.85 -8.32
CA LEU A 4 -46.65 42.16 -8.65
C LEU A 4 -45.95 41.45 -7.48
N LEU A 5 -46.65 41.21 -6.35
CA LEU A 5 -46.02 40.69 -5.14
C LEU A 5 -46.60 39.37 -4.59
N TYR A 6 -47.51 38.71 -5.32
CA TYR A 6 -48.12 37.46 -4.86
C TYR A 6 -48.12 36.33 -5.91
N ILE A 7 -47.16 36.33 -6.84
CA ILE A 7 -47.06 35.34 -7.94
C ILE A 7 -45.78 34.47 -7.80
N THR A 8 -45.31 34.20 -6.58
CA THR A 8 -44.09 33.38 -6.36
C THR A 8 -44.24 32.34 -5.25
N LEU A 9 -45.44 31.79 -5.03
CA LEU A 9 -45.64 30.68 -4.10
C LEU A 9 -46.70 29.67 -4.56
N PHE A 10 -46.67 29.29 -5.85
CA PHE A 10 -47.55 28.22 -6.35
C PHE A 10 -46.94 27.41 -7.50
N PHE A 11 -45.70 26.94 -7.33
CA PHE A 11 -45.09 25.94 -8.23
C PHE A 11 -44.36 24.82 -7.45
N CYS A 12 -44.88 24.45 -6.29
CA CYS A 12 -44.56 23.18 -5.64
C CYS A 12 -45.71 22.20 -5.91
N VAL A 13 -45.65 21.47 -7.03
CA VAL A 13 -46.20 20.10 -7.22
C VAL A 13 -46.01 19.67 -8.69
N PHE A 14 -44.79 19.36 -9.08
CA PHE A 14 -44.58 18.39 -10.17
C PHE A 14 -44.29 17.04 -9.54
N SER A 15 -45.34 16.22 -9.59
CA SER A 15 -45.37 14.78 -9.36
C SER A 15 -44.43 14.08 -10.35
N CYS A 16 -43.45 13.33 -9.84
CA CYS A 16 -42.82 12.26 -10.59
C CYS A 16 -43.46 10.95 -10.12
N LYS A 17 -44.15 10.26 -11.05
CA LYS A 17 -44.70 8.91 -10.83
C LYS A 17 -43.61 7.87 -11.05
N GLU A 18 -43.65 6.85 -10.20
CA GLU A 18 -42.75 5.71 -10.02
C GLU A 18 -42.24 5.02 -11.30
N THR A 19 -41.02 4.49 -11.20
CA THR A 19 -40.80 3.07 -11.53
C THR A 19 -39.79 2.49 -10.55
N ASP A 20 -40.27 1.63 -9.64
CA ASP A 20 -39.45 0.64 -8.97
C ASP A 20 -38.81 -0.28 -10.01
N LYS A 21 -37.49 -0.26 -10.08
CA LYS A 21 -36.68 -1.40 -10.53
C LYS A 21 -35.49 -1.56 -9.60
N THR A 22 -35.75 -2.25 -8.49
CA THR A 22 -34.78 -3.12 -7.85
C THR A 22 -34.26 -4.09 -8.92
N GLN A 23 -33.07 -3.84 -9.43
CA GLN A 23 -32.28 -4.82 -10.19
C GLN A 23 -30.79 -4.54 -9.92
N GLU A 24 -30.23 -5.40 -9.07
CA GLU A 24 -28.82 -5.80 -8.97
C GLU A 24 -27.80 -4.87 -9.64
N LEU A 25 -27.25 -3.94 -8.85
CA LEU A 25 -25.91 -3.41 -9.07
C LEU A 25 -24.92 -4.31 -8.31
N GLU A 26 -24.80 -5.57 -8.76
CA GLU A 26 -23.84 -6.53 -8.21
C GLU A 26 -22.68 -6.83 -9.16
N ILE A 27 -22.47 -6.01 -10.20
CA ILE A 27 -21.43 -6.26 -11.23
C ILE A 27 -20.26 -5.26 -11.19
N GLU A 28 -20.32 -4.18 -10.39
CA GLU A 28 -19.26 -3.15 -10.43
C GLU A 28 -18.10 -3.36 -9.44
N LYS A 29 -18.21 -4.30 -8.50
CA LYS A 29 -17.15 -4.52 -7.49
C LYS A 29 -15.90 -5.27 -8.00
N GLU A 30 -15.95 -5.89 -9.19
CA GLU A 30 -14.88 -6.77 -9.66
C GLU A 30 -13.87 -6.10 -10.63
N VAL A 31 -14.09 -4.86 -11.07
CA VAL A 31 -13.39 -4.33 -12.26
C VAL A 31 -11.93 -3.88 -12.00
N ILE A 32 -11.55 -3.44 -10.78
CA ILE A 32 -10.24 -2.80 -10.59
C ILE A 32 -9.07 -3.79 -10.55
N SER A 33 -9.24 -5.01 -10.00
CA SER A 33 -8.15 -6.01 -10.04
C SER A 33 -7.89 -6.53 -11.46
N SER A 34 -8.80 -6.30 -12.41
CA SER A 34 -8.67 -6.75 -13.79
C SER A 34 -7.78 -5.87 -14.69
N GLN A 35 -7.38 -4.67 -14.25
CA GLN A 35 -6.66 -3.70 -15.11
C GLN A 35 -5.13 -3.67 -14.97
N ILE A 36 -4.60 -4.10 -13.81
CA ILE A 36 -3.15 -4.16 -13.55
C ILE A 36 -2.67 -5.57 -13.85
N THR A 37 -1.71 -5.69 -14.76
CA THR A 37 -1.12 -6.98 -15.13
C THR A 37 0.25 -7.16 -14.50
N LYS A 38 0.71 -8.42 -14.41
CA LYS A 38 2.08 -8.74 -14.01
C LYS A 38 3.12 -8.02 -14.85
N SER A 39 2.85 -7.86 -16.16
CA SER A 39 3.74 -7.13 -17.06
C SER A 39 3.80 -5.64 -16.72
N ASP A 40 2.71 -5.02 -16.27
CA ASP A 40 2.72 -3.62 -15.86
C ASP A 40 3.65 -3.42 -14.66
N ILE A 41 3.60 -4.32 -13.68
CA ILE A 41 4.46 -4.28 -12.48
C ILE A 41 5.93 -4.56 -12.84
N ALA A 42 6.19 -5.58 -13.67
CA ALA A 42 7.55 -5.92 -14.11
C ALA A 42 8.24 -4.80 -14.89
N ASN A 43 7.48 -3.92 -15.55
CA ASN A 43 7.99 -2.76 -16.28
C ASN A 43 8.30 -1.54 -15.38
N LEU A 44 7.96 -1.60 -14.09
CA LEU A 44 8.26 -0.51 -13.16
C LEU A 44 9.77 -0.40 -12.92
N LYS A 45 10.32 0.79 -13.17
CA LYS A 45 11.75 1.07 -12.96
C LYS A 45 11.99 1.61 -11.56
N TYR A 46 12.66 0.81 -10.73
CA TYR A 46 13.15 1.18 -9.41
C TYR A 46 14.40 0.35 -9.06
N ALA A 47 15.22 0.84 -8.14
CA ALA A 47 16.37 0.07 -7.65
C ALA A 47 15.88 -1.08 -6.77
N GLN A 48 16.27 -2.31 -7.09
CA GLN A 48 15.87 -3.52 -6.37
C GLN A 48 17.03 -4.01 -5.50
N PHE A 49 16.86 -3.90 -4.19
CA PHE A 49 17.76 -4.45 -3.20
C PHE A 49 17.03 -5.59 -2.49
N LEU A 50 17.56 -6.80 -2.64
CA LEU A 50 17.09 -7.96 -1.90
C LEU A 50 17.80 -8.02 -0.55
N LEU A 51 17.14 -8.61 0.44
CA LEU A 51 17.79 -8.93 1.70
C LEU A 51 18.90 -9.97 1.48
N ASP A 52 20.12 -9.70 1.95
CA ASP A 52 21.25 -10.61 1.76
C ASP A 52 20.95 -11.98 2.39
N SER A 53 21.37 -13.04 1.70
CA SER A 53 21.40 -14.41 2.23
C SER A 53 22.05 -14.51 3.63
N LYS A 54 23.10 -13.72 3.91
CA LYS A 54 23.77 -13.68 5.21
C LYS A 54 22.84 -13.15 6.32
N THR A 55 21.92 -12.26 5.96
CA THR A 55 20.85 -11.75 6.83
C THR A 55 19.75 -12.80 7.07
N ARG A 56 19.50 -13.68 6.09
CA ARG A 56 18.46 -14.75 6.14
C ARG A 56 18.86 -16.01 6.91
N ASN A 57 20.14 -16.16 7.28
CA ASN A 57 20.65 -17.40 7.88
C ASN A 57 20.23 -17.62 9.34
N SER A 58 19.60 -16.66 10.02
CA SER A 58 18.81 -16.99 11.21
C SER A 58 17.39 -17.32 10.76
N GLN A 59 17.00 -18.58 10.95
CA GLN A 59 15.63 -19.07 10.71
C GLN A 59 14.57 -18.32 11.56
N GLU A 60 15.02 -17.41 12.42
CA GLU A 60 14.27 -16.56 13.34
C GLU A 60 14.44 -15.05 13.07
N PHE A 61 15.11 -14.63 11.98
CA PHE A 61 15.56 -13.22 11.81
C PHE A 61 14.46 -12.20 12.12
N TRP A 62 13.33 -12.27 11.41
CA TRP A 62 12.19 -11.38 11.65
C TRP A 62 10.96 -11.94 10.93
N GLN A 63 10.08 -12.61 11.67
CA GLN A 63 8.91 -13.29 11.08
C GLN A 63 8.00 -12.33 10.31
N LYS A 64 7.70 -11.15 10.86
CA LYS A 64 6.83 -10.17 10.20
C LYS A 64 7.44 -9.60 8.92
N TYR A 65 8.76 -9.57 8.81
CA TYR A 65 9.41 -9.26 7.53
C TYR A 65 9.16 -10.35 6.48
N ALA A 66 9.16 -11.64 6.85
CA ALA A 66 8.84 -12.71 5.90
C ALA A 66 7.40 -12.58 5.38
N GLU A 67 6.45 -12.27 6.26
CA GLU A 67 5.06 -11.96 5.87
C GLU A 67 4.99 -10.74 4.94
N LEU A 68 5.79 -9.70 5.18
CA LEU A 68 5.90 -8.53 4.29
C LEU A 68 6.50 -8.91 2.92
N ASP A 69 7.52 -9.77 2.88
CA ASP A 69 8.12 -10.27 1.65
C ASP A 69 7.08 -11.05 0.83
N ASP A 70 6.24 -11.87 1.46
CA ASP A 70 5.12 -12.54 0.81
C ASP A 70 4.08 -11.58 0.24
N VAL A 71 3.77 -10.49 0.96
CA VAL A 71 2.90 -9.40 0.45
C VAL A 71 3.54 -8.76 -0.79
N VAL A 72 4.83 -8.46 -0.75
CA VAL A 72 5.58 -7.90 -1.89
C VAL A 72 5.61 -8.88 -3.08
N LEU A 73 5.79 -10.17 -2.84
CA LEU A 73 5.74 -11.21 -3.87
C LEU A 73 4.37 -11.24 -4.55
N ARG A 74 3.27 -11.16 -3.79
CA ARG A 74 1.91 -11.06 -4.34
C ARG A 74 1.71 -9.79 -5.17
N VAL A 75 2.17 -8.63 -4.68
CA VAL A 75 2.13 -7.37 -5.45
C VAL A 75 2.89 -7.49 -6.76
N ASN A 76 4.06 -8.13 -6.77
CA ASN A 76 4.82 -8.42 -8.00
C ASN A 76 4.06 -9.33 -8.97
N GLN A 77 3.14 -10.16 -8.47
CA GLN A 77 2.22 -10.95 -9.28
C GLN A 77 0.93 -10.19 -9.66
N ALA A 78 0.90 -8.87 -9.47
CA ALA A 78 -0.28 -8.00 -9.66
C ALA A 78 -1.48 -8.36 -8.76
N ASP A 79 -1.24 -9.09 -7.67
CA ASP A 79 -2.23 -9.35 -6.64
C ASP A 79 -2.16 -8.26 -5.57
N LEU A 80 -3.15 -7.36 -5.60
CA LEU A 80 -3.31 -6.26 -4.65
C LEU A 80 -4.37 -6.56 -3.57
N SER A 81 -4.84 -7.81 -3.46
CA SER A 81 -5.92 -8.21 -2.53
C SER A 81 -5.62 -7.88 -1.07
N PHE A 82 -4.36 -7.93 -0.65
CA PHE A 82 -3.97 -7.55 0.72
C PHE A 82 -4.35 -6.12 1.09
N PHE A 83 -4.36 -5.22 0.10
CA PHE A 83 -4.64 -3.80 0.27
C PHE A 83 -6.10 -3.44 -0.03
N LYS A 84 -6.95 -4.40 -0.44
CA LYS A 84 -8.35 -4.13 -0.80
C LYS A 84 -9.30 -4.46 0.34
N GLU A 85 -10.15 -3.50 0.71
CA GLU A 85 -11.22 -3.66 1.72
C GLU A 85 -10.74 -4.27 3.05
N ASN A 86 -9.46 -4.05 3.43
CA ASN A 86 -8.81 -4.75 4.54
C ASN A 86 -8.02 -3.82 5.48
N HIS A 87 -8.54 -2.62 5.69
CA HIS A 87 -7.85 -1.54 6.41
C HIS A 87 -7.41 -1.96 7.83
N GLU A 88 -8.28 -2.60 8.62
CA GLU A 88 -7.94 -3.01 9.99
C GLU A 88 -6.82 -4.06 10.03
N VAL A 89 -6.82 -5.02 9.10
CA VAL A 89 -5.75 -6.02 8.99
C VAL A 89 -4.45 -5.36 8.55
N LEU A 90 -4.50 -4.39 7.63
CA LEU A 90 -3.31 -3.63 7.23
C LEU A 90 -2.71 -2.87 8.42
N ILE A 91 -3.53 -2.16 9.19
CA ILE A 91 -3.08 -1.40 10.37
C ILE A 91 -2.49 -2.33 11.43
N ALA A 92 -3.14 -3.46 11.71
CA ALA A 92 -2.62 -4.46 12.63
C ALA A 92 -1.29 -5.04 12.14
N PHE A 93 -1.19 -5.35 10.84
CA PHE A 93 0.04 -5.84 10.24
C PHE A 93 1.20 -4.85 10.34
N ILE A 94 0.97 -3.56 10.02
CA ILE A 94 1.99 -2.51 10.12
C ILE A 94 2.46 -2.36 11.56
N LYS A 95 1.53 -2.35 12.51
CA LYS A 95 1.84 -2.28 13.93
C LYS A 95 2.72 -3.46 14.36
N ASP A 96 2.31 -4.68 14.05
CA ASP A 96 3.07 -5.88 14.38
C ASP A 96 4.47 -5.86 13.72
N LEU A 97 4.56 -5.42 12.47
CA LEU A 97 5.83 -5.28 11.77
C LEU A 97 6.77 -4.37 12.57
N ILE A 98 6.32 -3.17 12.93
CA ILE A 98 7.14 -2.19 13.65
C ILE A 98 7.48 -2.68 15.07
N GLU A 99 6.54 -3.26 15.80
CA GLU A 99 6.73 -3.70 17.19
C GLU A 99 7.63 -4.94 17.31
N THR A 100 7.71 -5.76 16.26
CA THR A 100 8.51 -7.01 16.25
C THR A 100 9.86 -6.87 15.58
N ILE A 101 10.30 -5.65 15.26
CA ILE A 101 11.64 -5.42 14.71
C ILE A 101 12.72 -5.97 15.68
N PRO A 102 13.68 -6.79 15.21
CA PRO A 102 14.76 -7.30 16.04
C PRO A 102 15.64 -6.19 16.61
N GLU A 103 16.05 -6.31 17.87
CA GLU A 103 16.85 -5.31 18.57
C GLU A 103 18.15 -5.00 17.84
N GLU A 104 18.76 -6.02 17.22
CA GLU A 104 20.03 -5.93 16.50
C GLU A 104 19.97 -4.92 15.35
N ILE A 105 18.81 -4.80 14.70
CA ILE A 105 18.58 -3.89 13.58
C ILE A 105 17.70 -2.69 13.94
N ASN A 106 17.18 -2.62 15.16
CA ASN A 106 16.33 -1.53 15.63
C ASN A 106 17.13 -0.24 15.83
N THR A 107 17.31 0.50 14.74
CA THR A 107 18.10 1.74 14.70
C THR A 107 17.26 2.88 14.13
N PRO A 108 17.56 4.16 14.46
CA PRO A 108 16.83 5.30 13.90
C PRO A 108 16.78 5.32 12.37
N LEU A 109 17.83 4.86 11.69
CA LEU A 109 17.88 4.80 10.23
C LEU A 109 16.94 3.75 9.65
N ILE A 110 16.78 2.61 10.31
CA ILE A 110 15.88 1.53 9.88
C ILE A 110 14.44 1.91 10.21
N ASN A 111 14.18 2.47 11.40
CA ASN A 111 12.87 3.00 11.77
C ASN A 111 12.38 4.09 10.79
N ALA A 112 13.27 4.99 10.34
CA ALA A 112 12.91 5.97 9.32
C ALA A 112 12.51 5.33 7.98
N ARG A 113 13.02 4.14 7.63
CA ARG A 113 12.58 3.40 6.44
C ARG A 113 11.28 2.65 6.69
N LEU A 114 11.06 2.12 7.88
CA LEU A 114 9.78 1.52 8.25
C LEU A 114 8.64 2.53 8.19
N LEU A 115 8.84 3.74 8.72
CA LEU A 115 7.83 4.81 8.62
C LEU A 115 7.53 5.20 7.16
N ALA A 116 8.58 5.27 6.32
CA ALA A 116 8.39 5.53 4.89
C ALA A 116 7.61 4.39 4.21
N LEU A 117 7.91 3.13 4.55
CA LEU A 117 7.20 1.96 4.07
C LEU A 117 5.73 1.96 4.51
N GLU A 118 5.46 2.17 5.80
CA GLU A 118 4.11 2.34 6.36
C GLU A 118 3.31 3.38 5.56
N THR A 119 3.91 4.55 5.34
CA THR A 119 3.26 5.62 4.55
C THR A 119 2.90 5.14 3.14
N GLN A 120 3.78 4.40 2.47
CA GLN A 120 3.50 3.89 1.12
C GLN A 120 2.49 2.74 1.14
N MET A 121 2.45 1.91 2.19
CA MET A 121 1.44 0.86 2.36
C MET A 121 0.03 1.45 2.52
N LEU A 122 -0.10 2.48 3.38
CA LEU A 122 -1.36 3.19 3.57
C LEU A 122 -1.80 3.95 2.32
N LYS A 123 -0.86 4.58 1.61
CA LYS A 123 -1.15 5.26 0.34
C LYS A 123 -1.61 4.26 -0.73
N LEU A 124 -0.98 3.09 -0.81
CA LEU A 124 -1.37 2.03 -1.73
C LEU A 124 -2.80 1.56 -1.41
N GLU A 125 -3.11 1.26 -0.15
CA GLU A 125 -4.46 0.91 0.31
C GLU A 125 -5.50 1.97 -0.07
N GLY A 126 -5.24 3.24 0.25
CA GLY A 126 -6.16 4.32 -0.07
C GLY A 126 -6.44 4.46 -1.58
N VAL A 127 -5.42 4.31 -2.43
CA VAL A 127 -5.60 4.43 -3.89
C VAL A 127 -6.31 3.21 -4.48
N VAL A 128 -5.97 1.98 -4.05
CA VAL A 128 -6.62 0.77 -4.62
C VAL A 128 -8.08 0.62 -4.21
N ASN A 129 -8.50 1.29 -3.13
CA ASN A 129 -9.87 1.32 -2.64
C ASN A 129 -10.69 2.53 -3.13
N LEU A 130 -10.14 3.40 -3.99
CA LEU A 130 -10.95 4.40 -4.69
C LEU A 130 -11.98 3.69 -5.58
N SER A 131 -13.14 4.32 -5.83
CA SER A 131 -14.20 3.70 -6.65
C SER A 131 -13.80 3.52 -8.12
N ASN A 132 -12.91 4.37 -8.63
CA ASN A 132 -12.41 4.30 -10.01
C ASN A 132 -10.98 4.89 -10.11
N PRO A 133 -9.96 4.22 -9.54
CA PRO A 133 -8.60 4.72 -9.54
C PRO A 133 -8.01 4.65 -10.96
N GLU A 134 -7.28 5.69 -11.35
CA GLU A 134 -6.58 5.64 -12.62
C GLU A 134 -5.46 4.59 -12.58
N LYS A 135 -5.37 3.74 -13.62
CA LYS A 135 -4.31 2.72 -13.73
C LYS A 135 -2.91 3.28 -13.47
N LYS A 136 -2.61 4.48 -14.00
CA LYS A 136 -1.32 5.15 -13.81
C LYS A 136 -1.06 5.51 -12.34
N GLU A 137 -2.08 5.94 -11.63
CA GLU A 137 -1.99 6.28 -10.20
C GLU A 137 -1.71 5.03 -9.37
N VAL A 138 -2.43 3.93 -9.63
CA VAL A 138 -2.18 2.63 -8.99
C VAL A 138 -0.74 2.17 -9.24
N LEU A 139 -0.26 2.23 -10.48
CA LEU A 139 1.12 1.85 -10.81
C LEU A 139 2.17 2.74 -10.12
N LEU A 140 1.87 4.03 -9.95
CA LEU A 140 2.75 4.95 -9.23
C LEU A 140 2.87 4.55 -7.76
N VAL A 141 1.74 4.32 -7.07
CA VAL A 141 1.77 3.95 -5.64
C VAL A 141 2.33 2.55 -5.41
N VAL A 142 2.12 1.60 -6.34
CA VAL A 142 2.80 0.30 -6.30
C VAL A 142 4.31 0.47 -6.42
N LYS A 143 4.78 1.29 -7.36
CA LYS A 143 6.21 1.60 -7.51
C LYS A 143 6.77 2.24 -6.22
N ASP A 144 6.07 3.18 -5.63
CA ASP A 144 6.49 3.85 -4.40
C ASP A 144 6.63 2.84 -3.25
N PHE A 145 5.64 1.95 -3.07
CA PHE A 145 5.67 0.85 -2.10
C PHE A 145 6.86 -0.09 -2.32
N LEU A 146 7.05 -0.60 -3.54
CA LEU A 146 8.17 -1.49 -3.88
C LEU A 146 9.54 -0.81 -3.67
N THR A 147 9.62 0.49 -3.94
CA THR A 147 10.82 1.30 -3.71
C THR A 147 11.10 1.46 -2.20
N ALA A 148 10.07 1.72 -1.39
CA ALA A 148 10.22 1.82 0.05
C ALA A 148 10.68 0.50 0.67
N PHE A 149 10.11 -0.62 0.25
CA PHE A 149 10.53 -1.97 0.66
C PHE A 149 11.99 -2.24 0.29
N SER A 150 12.38 -1.98 -0.96
CA SER A 150 13.75 -2.11 -1.43
C SER A 150 14.74 -1.27 -0.61
N ASN A 151 14.36 -0.03 -0.26
CA ASN A 151 15.18 0.84 0.57
C ASN A 151 15.31 0.35 2.03
N LEU A 152 14.29 -0.31 2.58
CA LEU A 152 14.39 -0.98 3.87
C LEU A 152 15.45 -2.07 3.81
N ASN A 153 15.39 -2.95 2.80
CA ASN A 153 16.38 -4.02 2.60
C ASN A 153 17.80 -3.50 2.48
N LEU A 154 18.01 -2.41 1.72
CA LEU A 154 19.31 -1.77 1.60
C LEU A 154 19.86 -1.32 2.97
N GLN A 155 19.02 -0.72 3.80
CA GLN A 155 19.47 -0.21 5.11
C GLN A 155 19.74 -1.35 6.10
N ILE A 156 18.96 -2.43 6.06
CA ILE A 156 19.21 -3.64 6.86
C ILE A 156 20.53 -4.29 6.42
N ASN A 157 20.74 -4.47 5.11
CA ASN A 157 21.98 -5.05 4.58
C ASN A 157 23.21 -4.23 5.02
N LYS A 158 23.16 -2.90 4.91
CA LYS A 158 24.27 -2.03 5.34
C LYS A 158 24.58 -2.14 6.83
N LYS A 159 23.54 -2.27 7.66
CA LYS A 159 23.70 -2.42 9.11
C LYS A 159 24.45 -3.72 9.43
N ILE A 160 23.99 -4.83 8.86
CA ILE A 160 24.58 -6.16 9.08
C ILE A 160 25.98 -6.25 8.50
N GLU A 161 26.20 -5.72 7.30
CA GLU A 161 27.53 -5.68 6.70
C GLU A 161 28.51 -4.94 7.61
N LYS A 162 28.13 -3.77 8.11
CA LYS A 162 28.96 -2.98 9.03
C LYS A 162 29.30 -3.74 10.32
N GLU A 163 28.37 -4.51 10.87
CA GLU A 163 28.59 -5.31 12.09
C GLU A 163 29.46 -6.53 11.84
N SER A 164 29.44 -7.08 10.62
CA SER A 164 30.30 -8.20 10.24
C SER A 164 31.76 -7.80 10.01
N GLN A 165 32.06 -6.49 9.92
CA GLN A 165 33.41 -5.99 9.68
C GLN A 165 34.22 -5.94 10.99
N ASN A 166 35.32 -6.71 11.03
CA ASN A 166 36.34 -6.60 12.08
C ASN A 166 37.24 -5.39 11.83
N ILE A 167 36.78 -4.19 12.18
CA ILE A 167 37.55 -2.95 12.00
C ILE A 167 38.52 -2.76 13.18
N VAL A 168 39.82 -2.96 12.93
CA VAL A 168 40.89 -2.54 13.83
C VAL A 168 41.27 -1.09 13.48
N LYS A 169 41.17 -0.17 14.44
CA LYS A 169 41.64 1.21 14.22
C LYS A 169 43.17 1.24 14.21
N PRO A 170 43.82 1.90 13.24
CA PRO A 170 45.26 2.12 13.30
C PRO A 170 45.60 2.99 14.52
N TYR A 171 46.67 2.60 15.21
CA TYR A 171 47.25 3.34 16.35
C TYR A 171 48.08 4.53 15.87
#